data_AF-A0A1Y6CPD2-F1
#
_entry.id   AF-A0A1Y6CPD2-F1
#
_cell.length_a   1.000
_cell.length_b   1.000
_cell.length_c   1.000
_cell.angle_alpha   90.00
_cell.angle_beta   90.00
_cell.angle_gamma   90.00
#
_symmetry.space_group_name_H-M   'P 1'
#
loop_
_entity.id
_entity.type
_entity.pdbx_description
1 polymer ?
#
loop_
_entity_poly.entity_id
_entity_poly.type
_entity_poly.pdbx_seq_one_letter_code
_entity_poly.pdbx_strand_id
1 'polypeptide(L)'
;MNADKNEGEIKFVSSQSPYKNADPSTEAGASEKQVVIDDLAAVFISSVARNRSITDEKVLSEFGQGLVFVGRKALKRSMIDEISTFEDVMTKVQKPESAPTTEDPTPGGGGPEIKITGELLRSDYSSLVEEFMTEGASAERARILELQEICAGRGVDLKAYIVGGVSAKDAALDILKNSRASTNSSLARLEQNEKELAGLSAHCPAEEDDWSAELETVKNAGWLNDDRI
;
A
#
# COMPACT_ATOMS: atom_id res chain seq x y z
N MET A 1 -25.34 29.82 -58.61
CA MET A 1 -26.50 29.06 -58.08
C MET A 1 -25.95 27.95 -57.19
N ASN A 2 -26.71 27.55 -56.15
CA ASN A 2 -26.52 26.45 -55.16
C ASN A 2 -26.29 27.01 -53.74
N ALA A 3 -27.36 27.33 -52.97
CA ALA A 3 -28.21 26.45 -52.12
C ALA A 3 -27.47 26.08 -50.82
N ASP A 4 -27.71 26.73 -49.68
CA ASP A 4 -28.98 26.70 -48.94
C ASP A 4 -29.28 28.07 -48.28
N LYS A 5 -30.35 28.72 -48.73
CA LYS A 5 -31.00 29.82 -48.01
C LYS A 5 -32.30 29.23 -47.49
N ASN A 6 -32.36 28.99 -46.18
CA ASN A 6 -33.64 28.89 -45.52
C ASN A 6 -34.24 30.31 -45.48
N GLU A 7 -35.00 30.66 -46.53
CA GLU A 7 -35.59 31.98 -46.74
C GLU A 7 -36.63 32.28 -45.64
N GLY A 8 -36.15 32.81 -44.51
CA GLY A 8 -36.97 33.20 -43.36
C GLY A 8 -36.25 33.23 -42.00
N GLU A 9 -35.02 32.71 -41.89
CA GLU A 9 -34.34 32.61 -40.59
C GLU A 9 -33.51 33.87 -40.27
N ILE A 10 -33.97 34.70 -39.34
CA ILE A 10 -33.17 35.80 -38.78
C ILE A 10 -32.40 35.27 -37.57
N LYS A 11 -31.07 35.11 -37.70
CA LYS A 11 -30.17 34.68 -36.62
C LYS A 11 -29.49 35.87 -35.95
N PHE A 12 -29.66 35.99 -34.64
CA PHE A 12 -28.90 36.91 -33.80
C PHE A 12 -27.80 36.12 -33.08
N VAL A 13 -26.55 36.52 -33.26
CA VAL A 13 -25.39 35.90 -32.61
C VAL A 13 -24.66 36.97 -31.80
N SER A 14 -24.10 36.58 -30.65
CA SER A 14 -23.25 37.47 -29.87
C SER A 14 -22.07 37.97 -30.70
N SER A 15 -21.90 39.29 -30.76
CA SER A 15 -20.77 39.93 -31.47
C SER A 15 -19.39 39.54 -30.89
N GLN A 16 -19.36 39.02 -29.66
CA GLN A 16 -18.14 38.57 -28.97
C GLN A 16 -17.76 37.11 -29.28
N SER A 17 -18.54 36.38 -30.09
CA SER A 17 -18.24 34.97 -30.40
C SER A 17 -18.65 34.61 -31.84
N PRO A 18 -18.07 35.26 -32.86
CA PRO A 18 -18.47 35.09 -34.26
C PRO A 18 -18.28 33.65 -34.77
N TYR A 19 -17.22 32.96 -34.31
CA TYR A 19 -16.87 31.62 -34.80
C TYR A 19 -17.71 30.48 -34.21
N LYS A 20 -18.43 30.70 -33.10
CA LYS A 20 -19.30 29.67 -32.49
C LYS A 20 -20.41 29.21 -33.43
N ASN A 21 -20.87 30.10 -34.32
CA ASN A 21 -21.90 29.81 -35.32
C ASN A 21 -21.38 30.04 -36.74
N ALA A 22 -20.08 29.84 -37.00
CA ALA A 22 -19.54 29.92 -38.34
C ALA A 22 -20.31 28.97 -39.27
N ASP A 23 -20.66 29.45 -40.47
CA ASP A 23 -21.46 28.71 -41.43
C ASP A 23 -20.62 27.60 -42.10
N PRO A 24 -20.92 26.31 -41.89
CA PRO A 24 -20.18 25.21 -42.52
C PRO A 24 -20.28 25.19 -44.05
N SER A 25 -21.26 25.88 -44.65
CA SER A 25 -21.38 25.96 -46.11
C SER A 25 -20.42 26.96 -46.75
N THR A 26 -19.74 27.78 -45.94
CA THR A 26 -18.71 28.73 -46.39
C THR A 26 -17.32 28.16 -46.17
N GLU A 27 -16.35 28.49 -47.04
CA GLU A 27 -14.96 28.01 -46.94
C GLU A 27 -14.35 28.32 -45.56
N ALA A 28 -14.49 29.56 -45.09
CA ALA A 28 -13.95 29.98 -43.80
C ALA A 28 -14.61 29.22 -42.62
N GLY A 29 -15.94 29.06 -42.64
CA GLY A 29 -16.64 28.34 -41.58
C GLY A 29 -16.43 26.83 -41.62
N ALA A 30 -16.19 26.25 -42.80
CA ALA A 30 -15.80 24.86 -42.96
C ALA A 30 -14.39 24.61 -42.41
N SER A 31 -13.41 25.46 -42.78
CA SER A 31 -12.04 25.36 -42.31
C SER A 31 -11.93 25.43 -40.78
N GLU A 32 -12.61 26.39 -40.14
CA GLU A 32 -12.61 26.52 -38.68
C GLU A 32 -13.17 25.27 -37.99
N LYS A 33 -14.21 24.66 -38.55
CA LYS A 33 -14.77 23.41 -38.01
C LYS A 33 -13.86 22.23 -38.26
N GLN A 34 -13.18 22.19 -39.40
CA GLN A 34 -12.24 21.12 -39.73
C GLN A 34 -11.07 21.10 -38.74
N VAL A 35 -10.52 22.26 -38.38
CA VAL A 35 -9.48 22.35 -37.33
C VAL A 35 -9.93 21.71 -36.03
N VAL A 36 -11.15 22.03 -35.57
CA VAL A 36 -11.68 21.44 -34.32
C VAL A 36 -11.86 19.92 -34.44
N ILE A 37 -12.32 19.43 -35.60
CA ILE A 37 -12.49 17.98 -35.83
C ILE A 37 -11.14 17.28 -35.86
N ASP A 38 -10.14 17.89 -36.51
CA ASP A 38 -8.79 17.34 -36.60
C ASP A 38 -8.09 17.31 -35.23
N ASP A 39 -8.28 18.35 -34.41
CA ASP A 39 -7.80 18.39 -33.03
C ASP A 39 -8.43 17.27 -32.19
N LEU A 40 -9.73 17.04 -32.30
CA LEU A 40 -10.41 15.94 -31.62
C LEU A 40 -9.93 14.57 -32.11
N ALA A 41 -9.68 14.43 -33.42
CA ALA A 41 -9.12 13.22 -33.99
C ALA A 41 -7.71 12.95 -33.45
N ALA A 42 -6.87 13.98 -33.34
CA ALA A 42 -5.53 13.87 -32.77
C ALA A 42 -5.56 13.38 -31.30
N VAL A 43 -6.46 13.92 -30.47
CA VAL A 43 -6.65 13.47 -29.08
C VAL A 43 -7.07 11.99 -29.02
N PHE A 44 -7.97 11.57 -29.91
CA PHE A 44 -8.40 10.18 -30.00
C PHE A 44 -7.23 9.25 -30.38
N ILE A 45 -6.48 9.60 -31.43
CA ILE A 45 -5.35 8.82 -31.92
C ILE A 45 -4.29 8.66 -30.82
N SER A 46 -3.88 9.76 -30.19
CA SER A 46 -2.88 9.73 -29.11
C SER A 46 -3.33 8.87 -27.93
N SER A 47 -4.62 8.93 -27.58
CA SER A 47 -5.18 8.10 -26.50
C SER A 47 -5.14 6.61 -26.83
N VAL A 48 -5.46 6.23 -28.07
CA VAL A 48 -5.39 4.83 -28.52
C VAL A 48 -3.95 4.35 -28.59
N ALA A 49 -3.07 5.15 -29.19
CA ALA A 49 -1.65 4.84 -29.33
C ALA A 49 -0.98 4.56 -27.97
N ARG A 50 -1.21 5.46 -27.00
CA ARG A 50 -0.71 5.29 -25.62
C ARG A 50 -1.19 4.00 -24.97
N ASN A 51 -2.49 3.73 -25.00
CA ASN A 51 -3.09 2.58 -24.30
C ASN A 51 -2.83 1.24 -25.01
N ARG A 52 -2.50 1.26 -26.30
CA ARG A 52 -2.09 0.08 -27.08
C ARG A 52 -0.58 -0.07 -27.18
N SER A 53 0.19 0.87 -26.63
CA SER A 53 1.66 0.93 -26.74
C SER A 53 2.16 0.85 -28.19
N ILE A 54 1.51 1.58 -29.09
CA ILE A 54 1.86 1.72 -30.50
C ILE A 54 2.03 3.19 -30.88
N THR A 55 2.49 3.48 -32.10
CA THR A 55 2.65 4.87 -32.58
C THR A 55 1.36 5.42 -33.21
N ASP A 56 1.25 6.74 -33.23
CA ASP A 56 0.12 7.47 -33.82
C ASP A 56 -0.03 7.13 -35.32
N GLU A 57 1.08 6.99 -36.04
CA GLU A 57 1.10 6.63 -37.46
C GLU A 57 0.52 5.23 -37.71
N LYS A 58 0.77 4.30 -36.77
CA LYS A 58 0.23 2.95 -36.83
C LYS A 58 -1.29 2.96 -36.64
N VAL A 59 -1.81 3.79 -35.73
CA VAL A 59 -3.26 3.96 -35.56
C VAL A 59 -3.88 4.52 -36.84
N LEU A 60 -3.31 5.56 -37.43
CA LEU A 60 -3.81 6.19 -38.66
C LEU A 60 -3.85 5.24 -39.86
N SER A 61 -2.85 4.37 -40.01
CA SER A 61 -2.73 3.46 -41.14
C SER A 61 -3.51 2.15 -40.95
N GLU A 62 -3.50 1.57 -39.74
CA GLU A 62 -3.96 0.20 -39.52
C GLU A 62 -5.35 0.10 -38.84
N PHE A 63 -5.79 1.14 -38.12
CA PHE A 63 -7.04 1.09 -37.34
C PHE A 63 -8.27 1.52 -38.15
N GLY A 64 -8.09 1.69 -39.47
CA GLY A 64 -9.18 1.75 -40.45
C GLY A 64 -9.89 3.10 -40.59
N GLN A 65 -9.30 4.18 -40.09
CA GLN A 65 -9.64 5.56 -40.52
C GLN A 65 -11.14 5.89 -40.37
N GLY A 66 -11.76 5.44 -39.27
CA GLY A 66 -13.18 5.67 -38.99
C GLY A 66 -14.13 4.56 -39.45
N LEU A 67 -13.63 3.48 -40.06
CA LEU A 67 -14.44 2.32 -40.40
C LEU A 67 -14.79 1.47 -39.17
N VAL A 68 -15.95 0.82 -39.25
CA VAL A 68 -16.42 -0.12 -38.22
C VAL A 68 -15.97 -1.53 -38.56
N PHE A 69 -15.38 -2.23 -37.58
CA PHE A 69 -14.96 -3.63 -37.72
C PHE A 69 -15.71 -4.55 -36.76
N VAL A 70 -16.14 -5.71 -37.28
CA VAL A 70 -16.59 -6.83 -36.46
C VAL A 70 -15.43 -7.37 -35.63
N GLY A 71 -15.70 -7.87 -34.41
CA GLY A 71 -14.67 -8.23 -33.42
C GLY A 71 -13.50 -9.05 -33.95
N ARG A 72 -13.75 -10.06 -34.80
CA ARG A 72 -12.67 -10.87 -35.41
C ARG A 72 -11.71 -10.05 -36.29
N LYS A 73 -12.20 -9.03 -36.99
CA LYS A 73 -11.35 -8.13 -37.78
C LYS A 73 -10.59 -7.14 -36.88
N ALA A 74 -11.22 -6.69 -35.80
CA ALA A 74 -10.57 -5.83 -34.80
C ALA A 74 -9.41 -6.57 -34.11
N LEU A 75 -9.60 -7.85 -33.75
CA LEU A 75 -8.55 -8.69 -33.17
C LEU A 75 -7.35 -8.84 -34.11
N LYS A 76 -7.60 -9.10 -35.40
CA LYS A 76 -6.53 -9.20 -36.42
C LYS A 76 -5.73 -7.92 -36.61
N ARG A 77 -6.30 -6.77 -36.27
CA ARG A 77 -5.67 -5.45 -36.35
C ARG A 77 -5.10 -4.99 -35.01
N SER A 78 -5.09 -5.88 -34.00
CA SER A 78 -4.65 -5.57 -32.64
C SER A 78 -5.38 -4.38 -32.00
N MET A 79 -6.65 -4.15 -32.40
CA MET A 79 -7.50 -3.12 -31.80
C MET A 79 -8.12 -3.59 -30.47
N ILE A 80 -8.21 -4.92 -30.28
CA ILE A 80 -8.70 -5.60 -29.08
C ILE A 80 -7.73 -6.75 -28.74
N ASP A 81 -7.70 -7.13 -27.47
CA ASP A 81 -6.82 -8.18 -26.96
C ASP A 81 -7.38 -9.57 -27.23
N GLU A 82 -8.70 -9.74 -27.02
CA GLU A 82 -9.39 -11.01 -27.22
C GLU A 82 -10.89 -10.83 -27.46
N ILE A 83 -11.54 -11.93 -27.87
CA ILE A 83 -13.01 -12.02 -27.98
C ILE A 83 -13.45 -13.07 -26.97
N SER A 84 -14.18 -12.63 -25.94
CA SER A 84 -14.58 -13.46 -24.82
C SER A 84 -16.00 -13.15 -24.36
N THR A 85 -16.54 -13.95 -23.43
CA THR A 85 -17.82 -13.64 -22.78
C THR A 85 -17.61 -12.79 -21.52
N PHE A 86 -18.68 -12.16 -21.02
CA PHE A 86 -18.60 -11.35 -19.81
C PHE A 86 -18.14 -12.15 -18.58
N GLU A 87 -18.65 -13.37 -18.42
CA GLU A 87 -18.28 -14.26 -17.30
C GLU A 87 -16.79 -14.65 -17.34
N ASP A 88 -16.26 -14.90 -18.54
CA ASP A 88 -14.83 -15.19 -18.72
C ASP A 88 -13.94 -13.99 -18.36
N VAL A 89 -14.39 -12.76 -18.66
CA VAL A 89 -13.64 -11.55 -18.27
C VAL A 89 -13.74 -11.34 -16.76
N MET A 90 -14.91 -11.55 -16.15
CA MET A 90 -15.10 -11.40 -14.71
C MET A 90 -14.19 -12.35 -13.92
N THR A 91 -14.09 -13.62 -14.36
CA THR A 91 -13.19 -14.59 -13.74
C THR A 91 -11.71 -14.21 -13.88
N LYS A 92 -11.31 -13.67 -15.04
CA LYS A 92 -9.93 -13.17 -15.26
C LYS A 92 -9.58 -11.95 -14.40
N VAL A 93 -10.52 -11.03 -14.19
CA VAL A 93 -10.30 -9.84 -13.35
C VAL A 93 -10.30 -10.18 -11.86
N GLN A 94 -11.14 -11.13 -11.43
CA GLN A 94 -11.22 -11.58 -10.04
C GLN A 94 -10.05 -12.45 -9.61
N LYS A 95 -9.42 -13.16 -10.55
CA LYS A 95 -8.12 -13.77 -10.31
C LYS A 95 -7.11 -12.62 -10.30
N PRO A 96 -6.60 -12.16 -9.14
CA PRO A 96 -5.41 -11.31 -9.17
C PRO A 96 -4.38 -12.07 -10.00
N GLU A 97 -3.58 -11.36 -10.78
CA GLU A 97 -2.42 -11.94 -11.46
C GLU A 97 -1.48 -12.48 -10.38
N SER A 98 -1.82 -13.65 -9.85
CA SER A 98 -0.99 -14.45 -9.00
C SER A 98 0.21 -14.72 -9.86
N ALA A 99 1.34 -14.11 -9.45
CA ALA A 99 2.68 -14.38 -9.93
C ALA A 99 2.77 -15.80 -10.51
N PRO A 100 3.44 -15.98 -11.66
CA PRO A 100 3.34 -17.20 -12.45
C PRO A 100 3.54 -18.40 -11.52
N THR A 101 2.43 -19.03 -11.15
CA THR A 101 2.46 -20.29 -10.46
C THR A 101 2.91 -21.24 -11.55
N THR A 102 4.15 -21.72 -11.41
CA THR A 102 4.72 -22.79 -12.19
C THR A 102 3.85 -24.02 -11.97
N GLU A 103 2.75 -24.11 -12.71
CA GLU A 103 2.08 -25.36 -12.98
C GLU A 103 2.50 -25.78 -14.39
N ASP A 104 3.12 -26.95 -14.45
CA ASP A 104 3.77 -27.57 -15.61
C ASP A 104 3.04 -27.36 -16.95
N PRO A 105 3.74 -26.92 -18.03
CA PRO A 105 3.21 -27.05 -19.36
C PRO A 105 3.63 -28.39 -19.97
N THR A 106 2.62 -29.15 -20.38
CA THR A 106 2.73 -30.22 -21.38
C THR A 106 3.35 -29.64 -22.68
N PRO A 107 4.23 -30.35 -23.40
CA PRO A 107 5.04 -29.75 -24.46
C PRO A 107 4.25 -29.67 -25.78
N GLY A 108 4.18 -28.49 -26.38
CA GLY A 108 3.58 -28.33 -27.71
C GLY A 108 3.57 -26.91 -28.24
N GLY A 109 4.71 -26.40 -28.71
CA GLY A 109 4.79 -25.14 -29.48
C GLY A 109 6.22 -24.59 -29.57
N GLY A 110 6.93 -24.91 -30.65
CA GLY A 110 8.36 -24.68 -30.83
C GLY A 110 8.76 -23.22 -31.15
N GLY A 111 8.89 -22.39 -30.12
CA GLY A 111 9.89 -21.32 -30.08
C GLY A 111 11.03 -21.73 -29.12
N PRO A 112 12.26 -21.20 -29.26
CA PRO A 112 13.26 -21.39 -28.22
C PRO A 112 12.75 -20.72 -26.94
N GLU A 113 12.35 -21.54 -25.98
CA GLU A 113 11.94 -21.11 -24.65
C GLU A 113 13.17 -20.49 -23.98
N ILE A 114 13.31 -19.17 -24.03
CA ILE A 114 14.38 -18.45 -23.33
C ILE A 114 14.05 -18.51 -21.84
N LYS A 115 14.49 -19.58 -21.17
CA LYS A 115 14.47 -19.66 -19.71
C LYS A 115 15.46 -18.63 -19.21
N ILE A 116 14.96 -17.51 -18.68
CA ILE A 116 15.78 -16.50 -18.00
C ILE A 116 16.30 -17.15 -16.71
N THR A 117 17.41 -17.86 -16.83
CA THR A 117 18.12 -18.46 -15.71
C THR A 117 19.04 -17.41 -15.09
N GLY A 118 19.33 -17.54 -13.79
CA GLY A 118 20.31 -16.68 -13.12
C GLY A 118 21.71 -16.77 -13.77
N GLU A 119 22.02 -17.88 -14.43
CA GLU A 119 23.27 -18.07 -15.17
C GLU A 119 23.32 -17.20 -16.44
N LEU A 120 22.23 -17.20 -17.21
CA LEU A 120 22.09 -16.34 -18.40
C LEU A 120 22.21 -14.86 -18.03
N LEU A 121 21.55 -14.43 -16.95
CA LEU A 121 21.60 -13.04 -16.48
C LEU A 121 23.02 -12.64 -16.06
N ARG A 122 23.76 -13.52 -15.38
CA ARG A 122 25.15 -13.24 -14.99
C ARG A 122 26.11 -13.19 -16.18
N SER A 123 25.87 -13.99 -17.21
CA SER A 123 26.68 -14.02 -18.44
C SER A 123 26.44 -12.78 -19.30
N ASP A 124 25.17 -12.52 -19.62
CA ASP A 124 24.82 -11.58 -20.69
C ASP A 124 24.51 -10.18 -20.16
N TYR A 125 24.22 -10.06 -18.86
CA TYR A 125 23.81 -8.82 -18.20
C TYR A 125 24.50 -8.63 -16.84
N SER A 126 25.81 -8.92 -16.78
CA SER A 126 26.60 -8.88 -15.53
C SER A 126 26.49 -7.56 -14.76
N SER A 127 26.59 -6.42 -15.45
CA SER A 127 26.49 -5.09 -14.82
C SER A 127 25.12 -4.82 -14.19
N LEU A 128 24.05 -5.33 -14.80
CA LEU A 128 22.68 -5.19 -14.29
C LEU A 128 22.46 -6.09 -13.07
N VAL A 129 23.04 -7.29 -13.08
CA VAL A 129 23.01 -8.18 -11.90
C VAL A 129 23.78 -7.54 -10.74
N GLU A 130 24.94 -6.93 -10.99
CA GLU A 130 25.70 -6.20 -9.97
C GLU A 130 24.90 -5.04 -9.38
N GLU A 131 24.22 -4.25 -10.21
CA GLU A 131 23.35 -3.15 -9.76
C GLU A 131 22.27 -3.68 -8.79
N PHE A 132 21.48 -4.68 -9.18
CA PHE A 132 20.44 -5.24 -8.32
C PHE A 132 20.98 -5.87 -7.02
N MET A 133 22.13 -6.53 -7.08
CA MET A 133 22.76 -7.10 -5.89
C MET A 133 23.25 -6.01 -4.94
N THR A 134 23.80 -4.91 -5.46
CA THR A 134 24.22 -3.77 -4.63
C THR A 134 23.04 -3.03 -4.02
N GLU A 135 21.96 -2.84 -4.79
CA GLU A 135 20.71 -2.24 -4.32
C GLU A 135 20.10 -3.08 -3.19
N GLY A 136 19.92 -4.39 -3.42
CA GLY A 136 19.39 -5.32 -2.42
C GLY A 136 20.23 -5.37 -1.14
N ALA A 137 21.56 -5.41 -1.28
CA ALA A 137 22.46 -5.38 -0.12
C ALA A 137 22.41 -4.02 0.61
N SER A 138 22.19 -2.91 -0.10
CA SER A 138 22.05 -1.59 0.52
C SER A 138 20.74 -1.46 1.29
N ALA A 139 19.63 -1.95 0.73
CA ALA A 139 18.33 -1.98 1.38
C ALA A 139 18.34 -2.86 2.65
N GLU A 140 18.98 -4.03 2.58
CA GLU A 140 19.09 -4.92 3.73
C GLU A 140 19.97 -4.34 4.84
N ARG A 141 21.08 -3.68 4.49
CA ARG A 141 21.90 -2.95 5.46
C ARG A 141 21.12 -1.84 6.14
N ALA A 142 20.33 -1.07 5.39
CA ALA A 142 19.48 -0.01 5.95
C ALA A 142 18.46 -0.58 6.93
N ARG A 143 17.76 -1.67 6.55
CA ARG A 143 16.81 -2.37 7.43
C ARG A 143 17.46 -2.85 8.73
N ILE A 144 18.66 -3.45 8.65
CA ILE A 144 19.38 -3.95 9.84
C ILE A 144 19.79 -2.79 10.77
N LEU A 145 20.25 -1.67 10.23
CA LEU A 145 20.60 -0.49 11.02
C LEU A 145 19.39 0.08 11.77
N GLU A 146 18.24 0.20 11.08
CA GLU A 146 16.99 0.62 11.72
C GLU A 146 16.54 -0.35 12.81
N LEU A 147 16.63 -1.67 12.55
CA LEU A 147 16.31 -2.68 13.56
C LEU A 147 17.25 -2.62 14.76
N GLN A 148 18.54 -2.35 14.55
CA GLN A 148 19.49 -2.16 15.65
C GLN A 148 19.11 -0.98 16.53
N GLU A 149 18.72 0.16 15.94
CA GLU A 149 18.30 1.35 16.67
C GLU A 149 17.01 1.12 17.47
N ILE A 150 16.03 0.44 16.85
CA ILE A 150 14.74 0.12 17.47
C ILE A 150 14.89 -0.95 18.56
N CYS A 151 15.79 -1.92 18.40
CA CYS A 151 15.98 -2.97 19.41
C CYS A 151 16.93 -2.56 20.54
N ALA A 152 17.78 -1.54 20.32
CA ALA A 152 18.79 -1.11 21.28
C ALA A 152 18.19 -0.82 22.66
N GLY A 153 18.71 -1.49 23.69
CA GLY A 153 18.33 -1.28 25.09
C GLY A 153 16.95 -1.81 25.50
N ARG A 154 16.20 -2.48 24.60
CA ARG A 154 14.82 -2.95 24.86
C ARG A 154 14.69 -4.43 25.22
N GLY A 155 15.82 -5.16 25.30
CA GLY A 155 15.84 -6.58 25.72
C GLY A 155 15.17 -7.56 24.77
N VAL A 156 14.98 -7.17 23.51
CA VAL A 156 14.34 -7.99 22.47
C VAL A 156 15.36 -8.75 21.63
N ASP A 157 14.98 -9.92 21.11
CA ASP A 157 15.85 -10.75 20.26
C ASP A 157 15.96 -10.17 18.84
N LEU A 158 16.96 -9.31 18.64
CA LEU A 158 17.29 -8.73 17.34
C LEU A 158 17.51 -9.80 16.25
N LYS A 159 18.07 -10.97 16.59
CA LYS A 159 18.36 -12.01 15.60
C LYS A 159 17.08 -12.57 14.99
N ALA A 160 16.04 -12.74 15.80
CA ALA A 160 14.74 -13.20 15.34
C ALA A 160 14.14 -12.27 14.27
N TYR A 161 14.26 -10.94 14.44
CA TYR A 161 13.77 -9.96 13.46
C TYR A 161 14.61 -9.90 12.18
N ILE A 162 15.93 -10.10 12.30
CA ILE A 162 16.81 -10.14 11.13
C ILE A 162 16.49 -11.37 10.27
N VAL A 163 16.47 -12.57 10.87
CA VAL A 163 16.22 -13.84 10.17
C VAL A 163 14.78 -13.93 9.66
N GLY A 164 13.82 -13.40 10.42
CA GLY A 164 12.41 -13.37 10.04
C GLY A 164 12.05 -12.37 8.93
N GLY A 165 13.01 -11.56 8.46
CA GLY A 165 12.76 -10.55 7.41
C GLY A 165 11.76 -9.46 7.84
N VAL A 166 11.61 -9.23 9.14
CA VAL A 166 10.62 -8.29 9.68
C VAL A 166 11.06 -6.85 9.38
N SER A 167 10.12 -6.00 8.99
CA SER A 167 10.41 -4.57 8.77
C SER A 167 10.69 -3.85 10.10
N ALA A 168 11.47 -2.77 10.05
CA ALA A 168 11.75 -1.95 11.23
C ALA A 168 10.47 -1.43 11.91
N LYS A 169 9.48 -1.03 11.10
CA LYS A 169 8.17 -0.57 11.58
C LYS A 169 7.41 -1.66 12.32
N ASP A 170 7.39 -2.88 11.78
CA ASP A 170 6.66 -3.99 12.39
C ASP A 170 7.34 -4.45 13.69
N ALA A 171 8.67 -4.46 13.72
CA ALA A 171 9.43 -4.71 14.93
C ALA A 171 9.13 -3.67 16.03
N ALA A 172 9.07 -2.38 15.68
CA ALA A 172 8.69 -1.32 16.63
C ALA A 172 7.27 -1.52 17.19
N LEU A 173 6.32 -1.91 16.34
CA LEU A 173 4.95 -2.19 16.76
C LEU A 173 4.89 -3.39 17.70
N ASP A 174 5.64 -4.46 17.42
CA ASP A 174 5.67 -5.64 18.28
C ASP A 174 6.25 -5.32 19.67
N ILE A 175 7.36 -4.57 19.70
CA ILE A 175 7.97 -4.07 20.94
C ILE A 175 6.96 -3.26 21.77
N LEU A 176 6.21 -2.36 21.14
CA LEU A 176 5.21 -1.54 21.83
C LEU A 176 4.05 -2.38 22.37
N LYS A 177 3.60 -3.40 21.63
CA LYS A 177 2.56 -4.34 22.08
C LYS A 177 3.05 -5.15 23.28
N ASN A 178 4.25 -5.69 23.23
CA ASN A 178 4.86 -6.47 24.31
C ASN A 178 5.10 -5.61 25.57
N SER A 179 5.51 -4.35 25.38
CA SER A 179 5.63 -3.37 26.48
C SER A 179 4.27 -3.09 27.13
N ARG A 180 3.22 -2.80 26.35
CA ARG A 180 1.86 -2.58 26.88
C ARG A 180 1.31 -3.80 27.61
N ALA A 181 1.55 -5.00 27.08
CA ALA A 181 1.11 -6.23 27.73
C ALA A 181 1.78 -6.40 29.11
N SER A 182 3.09 -6.12 29.19
CA SER A 182 3.84 -6.17 30.45
C SER A 182 3.32 -5.13 31.45
N THR A 183 3.11 -3.87 31.03
CA THR A 183 2.57 -2.82 31.92
C THR A 183 1.16 -3.16 32.41
N ASN A 184 0.29 -3.68 31.54
CA ASN A 184 -1.06 -4.09 31.94
C ASN A 184 -1.03 -5.21 32.98
N SER A 185 -0.12 -6.18 32.84
CA SER A 185 0.04 -7.25 33.84
C SER A 185 0.52 -6.70 35.19
N SER A 186 1.43 -5.72 35.19
CA SER A 186 1.87 -5.03 36.41
C SER A 186 0.75 -4.23 37.06
N LEU A 187 -0.04 -3.50 36.27
CA LEU A 187 -1.22 -2.78 36.76
C LEU A 187 -2.23 -3.72 37.40
N ALA A 188 -2.55 -4.83 36.74
CA ALA A 188 -3.46 -5.85 37.30
C ALA A 188 -2.95 -6.41 38.63
N ARG A 189 -1.62 -6.61 38.78
CA ARG A 189 -1.02 -7.01 40.07
C ARG A 189 -1.15 -5.92 41.14
N LEU A 190 -0.98 -4.65 40.79
CA LEU A 190 -1.15 -3.54 41.73
C LEU A 190 -2.60 -3.39 42.19
N GLU A 191 -3.56 -3.48 41.26
CA GLU A 191 -5.00 -3.47 41.58
C GLU A 191 -5.39 -4.64 42.49
N GLN A 192 -4.79 -5.81 42.27
CA GLN A 192 -4.99 -6.97 43.12
C GLN A 192 -4.40 -6.75 44.52
N ASN A 193 -3.17 -6.23 44.60
CA ASN A 193 -2.54 -5.89 45.88
C ASN A 193 -3.35 -4.83 46.65
N GLU A 194 -3.92 -3.84 45.97
CA GLU A 194 -4.78 -2.81 46.58
C GLU A 194 -6.04 -3.42 47.19
N LYS A 195 -6.70 -4.35 46.48
CA LYS A 195 -7.87 -5.09 47.00
C LYS A 195 -7.50 -5.94 48.21
N GLU A 196 -6.35 -6.60 48.18
CA GLU A 196 -5.83 -7.37 49.32
C GLU A 196 -5.58 -6.45 50.51
N LEU A 197 -4.93 -5.29 50.30
CA LEU A 197 -4.66 -4.31 51.35
C LEU A 197 -5.95 -3.74 51.96
N ALA A 198 -6.97 -3.48 51.15
CA ALA A 198 -8.28 -3.01 51.63
C ALA A 198 -9.00 -4.07 52.49
N GLY A 199 -8.71 -5.35 52.28
CA GLY A 199 -9.19 -6.46 53.10
C GLY A 199 -8.45 -6.63 54.43
N LEU A 200 -7.22 -6.12 54.54
CA LEU A 200 -6.51 -6.00 55.81
C LEU A 200 -7.03 -4.77 56.57
N SER A 201 -8.14 -4.95 57.28
CA SER A 201 -8.53 -3.98 58.32
C SER A 201 -7.38 -3.86 59.31
N ALA A 202 -6.92 -2.63 59.56
CA ALA A 202 -6.00 -2.32 60.65
C ALA A 202 -6.71 -2.54 62.00
N HIS A 203 -6.98 -3.80 62.34
CA HIS A 203 -7.25 -4.18 63.71
C HIS A 203 -5.90 -4.15 64.42
N CYS A 204 -5.55 -2.99 64.98
CA CYS A 204 -4.67 -2.99 66.13
C CYS A 204 -5.44 -3.73 67.22
N PRO A 205 -5.04 -4.94 67.64
CA PRO A 205 -5.66 -5.55 68.80
C PRO A 205 -5.35 -4.60 69.95
N ALA A 206 -6.38 -3.96 70.49
CA ALA A 206 -6.27 -3.37 71.82
C ALA A 206 -6.27 -4.54 72.81
N GLU A 207 -5.22 -5.34 72.80
CA GLU A 207 -4.89 -6.14 73.98
C GLU A 207 -4.39 -5.11 75.00
N GLU A 208 -5.21 -4.85 76.02
CA GLU A 208 -4.72 -4.24 77.25
C GLU A 208 -3.70 -5.21 77.83
N ASP A 209 -2.46 -5.13 77.35
CA ASP A 209 -1.34 -5.84 77.93
C ASP A 209 -1.22 -5.41 79.39
N ASP A 210 -1.62 -6.28 80.31
CA ASP A 210 -1.48 -6.05 81.74
C ASP A 210 -0.01 -6.24 82.13
N TRP A 211 0.80 -5.21 81.89
CA TRP A 211 2.22 -5.14 82.25
C TRP A 211 2.46 -5.12 83.78
N SER A 212 1.42 -5.25 84.61
CA SER A 212 1.56 -5.18 86.07
C SER A 212 2.43 -6.31 86.63
N ALA A 213 2.35 -7.51 86.05
CA ALA A 213 3.20 -8.64 86.44
C ALA A 213 4.69 -8.37 86.14
N GLU A 214 4.98 -7.77 84.98
CA GLU A 214 6.35 -7.43 84.58
C GLU A 214 6.92 -6.28 85.44
N LEU A 215 6.09 -5.28 85.75
CA LEU A 215 6.45 -4.18 86.67
C LEU A 215 6.78 -4.68 88.08
N GLU A 216 6.04 -5.66 88.60
CA GLU A 216 6.35 -6.26 89.91
C GLU A 216 7.65 -7.07 89.89
N THR A 217 7.97 -7.76 88.80
CA THR A 217 9.29 -8.40 88.65
C THR A 217 10.44 -7.40 88.59
N VAL A 218 10.27 -6.26 87.91
CA VAL A 218 11.30 -5.21 87.84
C VAL A 218 11.50 -4.50 89.19
N LYS A 219 10.42 -4.26 89.95
CA LYS A 219 10.50 -3.73 91.32
C LYS A 219 11.20 -4.72 92.26
N ASN A 220 10.82 -6.00 92.23
CA ASN A 220 11.42 -7.03 93.07
C ASN A 220 12.88 -7.34 92.72
N ALA A 221 13.30 -7.09 91.47
CA ALA A 221 14.69 -7.17 91.06
C ALA A 221 15.56 -6.04 91.65
N GLY A 222 14.96 -4.99 92.21
CA GLY A 222 15.67 -3.85 92.83
C GLY A 222 16.15 -2.79 91.83
N TRP A 223 15.67 -2.81 90.59
CA TRP A 223 16.11 -1.91 89.51
C TRP A 223 15.35 -0.57 89.49
N LEU A 224 14.33 -0.44 90.34
CA LEU A 224 13.46 0.73 90.46
C LEU A 224 13.49 1.33 91.87
N ASN A 225 14.66 1.29 92.54
CA ASN A 225 14.85 1.83 93.88
C ASN A 225 15.64 3.15 93.92
N ASP A 226 15.74 3.88 92.80
CA ASP A 226 16.38 5.19 92.78
C ASP A 226 15.31 6.28 92.94
N ASP A 227 15.04 6.66 94.20
CA ASP A 227 14.35 7.91 94.57
C ASP A 227 15.24 9.11 94.22
N ARG A 228 15.56 9.27 92.94
CA ARG A 228 16.16 10.49 92.38
C ARG A 228 15.18 11.12 91.40
N ILE A 229 14.17 11.77 91.99
CA ILE A 229 13.60 13.02 91.48
C ILE A 229 14.23 14.15 92.28
#